data_AF-A0A7X0X435-F1
#
_entry.id   AF-A0A7X0X435-F1
#
_cell.length_a   1.000
_cell.length_b   1.000
_cell.length_c   1.000
_cell.angle_alpha   90.00
_cell.angle_beta   90.00
_cell.angle_gamma   90.00
#
_symmetry.space_group_name_H-M   'P 1'
#
loop_
_entity.id
_entity.type
_entity.pdbx_description
1 polymer ?
#
loop_
_entity_poly.entity_id
_entity_poly.type
_entity_poly.pdbx_seq_one_letter_code
_entity_poly.pdbx_strand_id
1 'polypeptide(L)'
;MLKNRYFLLILSMVLFFSVFWFTQNLEYLKFPKNTELVLFMNGSLYGYASIKSLCLMLVFPYLIFLLLFSKKERIVSLVREKNRIQAHHKIVKSTIIATVLYVGIYLSVNLIFSFLFLGNKLLTATNFYSGILFYLLLLFLFYLTIGFLFRIIYDITASIGQALIFGAFAMCLFYLIDWIILEGLYWTPLHTLNFFDLWLQNGPMISEIPYVLIPNVATALILYLLSSNIFIKKDFYSYEK
;
A
#
# COMPACT_ATOMS: atom_id res chain seq x y z
N MET A 1 -20.04 -9.95 -16.98
CA MET A 1 -19.37 -10.65 -15.86
C MET A 1 -18.11 -9.96 -15.34
N LEU A 2 -17.11 -9.63 -16.18
CA LEU A 2 -15.85 -8.97 -15.73
C LEU A 2 -16.05 -7.58 -15.07
N LYS A 3 -16.95 -6.73 -15.60
CA LYS A 3 -17.25 -5.42 -15.00
C LYS A 3 -17.83 -5.56 -13.58
N ASN A 4 -18.75 -6.51 -13.38
CA ASN A 4 -19.35 -6.78 -12.07
C ASN A 4 -18.30 -7.26 -11.05
N ARG A 5 -17.29 -8.03 -11.47
CA ARG A 5 -16.19 -8.46 -10.59
C ARG A 5 -15.40 -7.26 -10.05
N TYR A 6 -14.97 -6.36 -10.92
CA TYR A 6 -14.20 -5.18 -10.48
C TYR A 6 -15.03 -4.25 -9.59
N PHE A 7 -16.31 -4.05 -9.94
CA PHE A 7 -17.23 -3.29 -9.11
C PHE A 7 -17.38 -3.91 -7.71
N LEU A 8 -17.65 -5.22 -7.62
CA LEU A 8 -17.78 -5.92 -6.34
C LEU A 8 -16.50 -5.87 -5.51
N LEU A 9 -15.33 -5.97 -6.16
CA LEU A 9 -14.03 -5.88 -5.49
C LEU A 9 -13.76 -4.47 -4.95
N ILE A 10 -14.10 -3.43 -5.71
CA ILE A 10 -13.98 -2.04 -5.24
C ILE A 10 -14.95 -1.78 -4.09
N LEU A 11 -16.21 -2.22 -4.23
CA LEU A 11 -17.22 -2.09 -3.18
C LEU A 11 -16.82 -2.82 -1.90
N SER A 12 -16.27 -4.04 -2.00
CA SER A 12 -15.82 -4.78 -0.83
C SER A 12 -14.64 -4.09 -0.13
N MET A 13 -13.72 -3.48 -0.89
CA MET A 13 -12.64 -2.67 -0.30
C MET A 13 -13.16 -1.40 0.37
N VAL A 14 -14.12 -0.69 -0.24
CA VAL A 14 -14.77 0.48 0.40
C VAL A 14 -15.37 0.07 1.74
N LEU A 15 -16.16 -1.00 1.77
CA LEU A 15 -16.78 -1.50 2.99
C LEU A 15 -15.74 -1.93 4.03
N PHE A 16 -14.71 -2.68 3.60
CA PHE A 16 -13.61 -3.10 4.46
C PHE A 16 -12.91 -1.88 5.11
N PHE A 17 -12.53 -0.89 4.32
CA PHE A 17 -11.86 0.30 4.83
C PHE A 17 -12.78 1.17 5.69
N SER A 18 -14.08 1.25 5.37
CA SER A 18 -15.04 1.94 6.23
C SER A 18 -15.13 1.28 7.61
N VAL A 19 -15.27 -0.05 7.66
CA VAL A 19 -15.26 -0.79 8.93
C VAL A 19 -13.92 -0.61 9.64
N PHE A 20 -12.81 -0.75 8.92
CA PHE A 20 -11.47 -0.57 9.47
C PHE A 20 -11.30 0.82 10.09
N TRP A 21 -11.76 1.87 9.41
CA TRP A 21 -11.72 3.24 9.92
C TRP A 21 -12.49 3.39 11.24
N PHE A 22 -13.69 2.82 11.32
CA PHE A 22 -14.45 2.82 12.57
C PHE A 22 -13.72 2.04 13.65
N THR A 23 -13.17 0.85 13.36
CA THR A 23 -12.48 0.05 14.38
C THR A 23 -11.26 0.75 14.96
N GLN A 24 -10.51 1.52 14.16
CA GLN A 24 -9.34 2.26 14.64
C GLN A 24 -9.73 3.56 15.38
N ASN A 25 -10.88 4.17 15.04
CA ASN A 25 -11.21 5.51 15.51
C ASN A 25 -12.38 5.62 16.48
N LEU A 26 -13.11 4.52 16.75
CA LEU A 26 -14.34 4.55 17.54
C LEU A 26 -14.16 5.21 18.92
N GLU A 27 -13.04 4.92 19.58
CA GLU A 27 -12.75 5.46 20.92
C GLU A 27 -12.44 6.96 20.87
N TYR A 28 -11.70 7.40 19.85
CA TYR A 28 -11.31 8.80 19.65
C TYR A 28 -12.51 9.71 19.33
N LEU A 29 -13.59 9.17 18.74
CA LEU A 29 -14.80 9.95 18.44
C LEU A 29 -15.49 10.55 19.67
N LYS A 30 -15.17 10.06 20.88
CA LYS A 30 -15.71 10.58 22.15
C LYS A 30 -14.91 11.78 22.67
N PHE A 31 -13.71 12.03 22.15
CA PHE A 31 -12.83 13.08 22.64
C PHE A 31 -13.23 14.47 22.13
N PRO A 32 -12.83 15.55 22.83
CA PRO A 32 -13.05 16.91 22.37
C PRO A 32 -12.47 17.12 20.97
N LYS A 33 -13.22 17.80 20.11
CA LYS A 33 -12.82 18.08 18.73
C LYS A 33 -11.75 19.19 18.69
N ASN A 34 -10.48 18.80 18.77
CA ASN A 34 -9.32 19.67 18.64
C ASN A 34 -8.38 19.20 17.51
N THR A 35 -7.28 19.92 17.27
CA THR A 35 -6.28 19.55 16.26
C THR A 35 -5.54 18.26 16.59
N GLU A 36 -5.29 18.01 17.88
CA GLU A 36 -4.65 16.78 18.36
C GLU A 36 -5.47 15.53 18.03
N LEU A 37 -6.81 15.64 18.02
CA LEU A 37 -7.68 14.53 17.64
C LEU A 37 -7.40 14.06 16.20
N VAL A 38 -7.11 14.99 15.27
CA VAL A 38 -6.74 14.63 13.89
C VAL A 38 -5.43 13.84 13.89
N LEU A 39 -4.46 14.23 14.73
CA LEU A 39 -3.19 13.53 14.89
C LEU A 39 -3.40 12.13 15.48
N PHE A 40 -4.18 12.00 16.55
CA PHE A 40 -4.42 10.71 17.18
C PHE A 40 -5.10 9.71 16.25
N MET A 41 -6.08 10.17 15.47
CA MET A 41 -6.83 9.32 14.53
C MET A 41 -5.99 8.88 13.32
N ASN A 42 -4.87 9.54 13.03
CA ASN A 42 -4.06 9.27 11.83
C ASN A 42 -2.64 8.79 12.14
N GLY A 43 -1.92 9.48 13.02
CA GLY A 43 -0.49 9.26 13.32
C GLY A 43 -0.20 8.45 14.58
N SER A 44 -1.15 8.26 15.50
CA SER A 44 -0.90 7.45 16.71
C SER A 44 -0.59 5.99 16.38
N LEU A 45 -0.03 5.23 17.32
CA LEU A 45 0.32 3.80 17.11
C LEU A 45 -0.88 2.92 16.69
N TYR A 46 -2.10 3.35 17.01
CA TYR A 46 -3.37 2.69 16.65
C TYR A 46 -4.24 3.58 15.74
N GLY A 47 -3.69 4.66 15.21
CA GLY A 47 -4.37 5.52 14.24
C GLY A 47 -4.62 4.77 12.94
N TYR A 48 -5.62 5.22 12.19
CA TYR A 48 -6.00 4.63 10.91
C TYR A 48 -4.81 4.57 9.93
N ALA A 49 -4.04 5.67 9.85
CA ALA A 49 -2.85 5.81 9.02
C ALA A 49 -1.52 5.48 9.73
N SER A 50 -1.59 4.76 10.85
CA SER A 50 -0.40 4.33 11.57
C SER A 50 0.46 3.38 10.74
N ILE A 51 1.78 3.48 10.92
CA ILE A 51 2.74 2.55 10.32
C ILE A 51 2.37 1.09 10.62
N LYS A 52 1.91 0.83 11.84
CA LYS A 52 1.51 -0.50 12.31
C LYS A 52 0.34 -1.03 11.49
N SER A 53 -0.70 -0.22 11.30
CA SER A 53 -1.86 -0.59 10.49
C SER A 53 -1.45 -0.87 9.05
N LEU A 54 -0.64 0.01 8.46
CA LEU A 54 -0.19 -0.09 7.08
C LEU A 54 0.66 -1.35 6.83
N CYS A 55 1.56 -1.69 7.76
CA CYS A 55 2.52 -2.78 7.59
C CYS A 55 1.99 -4.15 8.06
N LEU A 56 1.17 -4.19 9.11
CA LEU A 56 0.73 -5.46 9.71
C LEU A 56 -0.70 -5.82 9.37
N MET A 57 -1.60 -4.84 9.27
CA MET A 57 -3.04 -5.10 9.09
C MET A 57 -3.45 -5.02 7.62
N LEU A 58 -2.84 -4.12 6.85
CA LEU A 58 -3.28 -3.78 5.49
C LEU A 58 -2.46 -4.42 4.37
N VAL A 59 -1.31 -5.04 4.67
CA VAL A 59 -0.52 -5.77 3.67
C VAL A 59 -1.28 -6.98 3.13
N PHE A 60 -1.85 -7.81 4.01
CA PHE A 60 -2.54 -9.02 3.56
C PHE A 60 -3.82 -8.71 2.75
N PRO A 61 -4.71 -7.77 3.17
CA PRO A 61 -5.81 -7.29 2.34
C PRO A 61 -5.35 -6.74 0.98
N TYR A 62 -4.24 -5.98 0.94
CA TYR A 62 -3.66 -5.49 -0.31
C TYR A 62 -3.25 -6.65 -1.24
N LEU A 63 -2.56 -7.67 -0.72
CA LEU A 63 -2.13 -8.82 -1.52
C LEU A 63 -3.31 -9.61 -2.08
N ILE A 64 -4.37 -9.81 -1.28
CA ILE A 64 -5.63 -10.42 -1.75
C ILE A 64 -6.27 -9.54 -2.83
N PHE A 65 -6.34 -8.23 -2.60
CA PHE A 65 -6.90 -7.30 -3.58
C PHE A 65 -6.12 -7.36 -4.90
N LEU A 66 -4.78 -7.34 -4.85
CA LEU A 66 -3.92 -7.43 -6.01
C LEU A 66 -4.14 -8.74 -6.79
N LEU A 67 -4.26 -9.87 -6.09
CA LEU A 67 -4.54 -11.17 -6.67
C LEU A 67 -5.93 -11.20 -7.35
N LEU A 68 -6.95 -10.71 -6.66
CA LEU A 68 -8.33 -10.67 -7.16
C LEU A 68 -8.54 -9.59 -8.23
N PHE A 69 -7.69 -8.58 -8.31
CA PHE A 69 -7.70 -7.59 -9.39
C PHE A 69 -7.04 -8.13 -10.65
N SER A 70 -5.94 -8.87 -10.48
CA SER A 70 -5.16 -9.43 -11.56
C SER A 70 -5.92 -10.53 -12.31
N LYS A 71 -5.76 -10.55 -13.63
CA LYS A 71 -6.27 -11.66 -14.45
C LYS A 71 -5.38 -12.88 -14.24
N LYS A 72 -5.98 -14.07 -14.11
CA LYS A 72 -5.22 -15.33 -14.06
C LYS A 72 -4.35 -15.43 -15.31
N GLU A 73 -3.06 -15.63 -15.11
CA GLU A 73 -2.12 -15.92 -16.18
C GLU A 73 -2.45 -17.27 -16.79
N ARG A 74 -2.92 -17.29 -18.04
CA ARG A 74 -3.05 -18.54 -18.79
C ARG A 74 -1.75 -18.75 -19.55
N ILE A 75 -1.14 -19.93 -19.44
CA ILE A 75 0.11 -20.26 -20.17
C ILE A 75 -0.06 -20.00 -21.67
N VAL A 76 -1.23 -20.34 -22.24
CA VAL A 76 -1.59 -20.05 -23.64
C VAL A 76 -1.52 -18.56 -23.98
N SER A 77 -1.83 -17.67 -23.05
CA SER A 77 -1.71 -16.21 -23.26
C SER A 77 -0.27 -15.71 -23.14
N LEU A 78 0.58 -16.39 -22.37
CA LEU A 78 2.00 -16.05 -22.20
C LEU A 78 2.86 -16.54 -23.37
N VAL A 79 2.63 -17.76 -23.85
CA VAL A 79 3.36 -18.37 -24.97
C VAL A 79 3.04 -17.71 -26.31
N ARG A 80 1.85 -17.09 -26.44
CA ARG A 80 1.44 -16.34 -27.64
C ARG A 80 2.04 -14.94 -27.74
N GLU A 81 2.59 -14.40 -26.65
CA GLU A 81 3.26 -13.09 -26.69
C GLU A 81 4.63 -13.25 -27.34
N LYS A 82 4.88 -12.47 -28.40
CA LYS A 82 6.16 -12.50 -29.13
C LYS A 82 7.36 -12.08 -28.25
N ASN A 83 7.13 -11.37 -27.14
CA ASN A 83 8.18 -10.89 -26.26
C ASN A 83 7.78 -11.02 -24.78
N ARG A 84 8.60 -11.74 -24.00
CA ARG A 84 8.41 -11.96 -22.55
C ARG A 84 8.38 -10.64 -21.77
N ILE A 85 9.13 -9.63 -22.21
CA ILE A 85 9.14 -8.30 -21.58
C ILE A 85 7.77 -7.61 -21.71
N GLN A 86 7.10 -7.77 -22.85
CA GLN A 86 5.77 -7.18 -23.05
C GLN A 86 4.71 -7.83 -22.15
N ALA A 87 4.81 -9.14 -21.93
CA ALA A 87 3.98 -9.83 -20.96
C ALA A 87 4.22 -9.32 -19.53
N HIS A 88 5.50 -9.14 -19.14
CA HIS A 88 5.85 -8.55 -17.85
C HIS A 88 5.27 -7.14 -17.67
N HIS A 89 5.38 -6.27 -18.68
CA HIS A 89 4.81 -4.92 -18.62
C HIS A 89 3.29 -4.92 -18.44
N LYS A 90 2.56 -5.89 -19.00
CA LYS A 90 1.10 -6.01 -18.78
C LYS A 90 0.79 -6.34 -17.32
N ILE A 91 1.57 -7.20 -16.69
CA ILE A 91 1.46 -7.54 -15.27
C ILE A 91 1.75 -6.31 -14.41
N VAL A 92 2.87 -5.64 -14.67
CA VAL A 92 3.28 -4.41 -13.97
C VAL A 92 2.21 -3.32 -14.08
N LYS A 93 1.65 -3.12 -15.27
CA LYS A 93 0.53 -2.17 -15.47
C LYS A 93 -0.68 -2.55 -14.61
N SER A 94 -1.03 -3.84 -14.53
CA SER A 94 -2.12 -4.30 -13.66
C SER A 94 -1.82 -4.03 -12.19
N THR A 95 -0.59 -4.28 -11.73
CA THR A 95 -0.14 -3.99 -10.36
C THR A 95 -0.20 -2.50 -10.03
N ILE A 96 0.24 -1.64 -10.95
CA ILE A 96 0.17 -0.18 -10.79
C ILE A 96 -1.30 0.26 -10.63
N ILE A 97 -2.18 -0.17 -11.53
CA ILE A 97 -3.60 0.21 -11.48
C ILE A 97 -4.25 -0.31 -10.19
N ALA A 98 -3.99 -1.56 -9.79
CA ALA A 98 -4.49 -2.11 -8.55
C ALA A 98 -4.01 -1.28 -7.34
N THR A 99 -2.74 -0.90 -7.32
CA THR A 99 -2.16 -0.12 -6.21
C THR A 99 -2.78 1.27 -6.12
N VAL A 100 -2.93 1.97 -7.25
CA VAL A 100 -3.60 3.28 -7.29
C VAL A 100 -5.03 3.17 -6.76
N LEU A 101 -5.78 2.14 -7.18
CA LEU A 101 -7.15 1.93 -6.70
C LEU A 101 -7.19 1.62 -5.20
N TYR A 102 -6.34 0.71 -4.72
CA TYR A 102 -6.30 0.32 -3.31
C TYR A 102 -6.01 1.52 -2.39
N VAL A 103 -4.93 2.24 -2.69
CA VAL A 103 -4.52 3.42 -1.91
C VAL A 103 -5.54 4.55 -2.06
N GLY A 104 -6.07 4.75 -3.27
CA GLY A 104 -7.09 5.75 -3.54
C GLY A 104 -8.37 5.53 -2.72
N ILE A 105 -8.86 4.28 -2.65
CA ILE A 105 -10.01 3.93 -1.82
C ILE A 105 -9.70 4.14 -0.34
N TYR A 106 -8.55 3.63 0.13
CA TYR A 106 -8.10 3.75 1.52
C TYR A 106 -8.09 5.22 2.00
N LEU A 107 -7.49 6.11 1.22
CA LEU A 107 -7.41 7.54 1.54
C LEU A 107 -8.73 8.28 1.33
N SER A 108 -9.54 7.86 0.35
CA SER A 108 -10.88 8.45 0.16
C SER A 108 -11.78 8.17 1.36
N VAL A 109 -11.76 6.95 1.90
CA VAL A 109 -12.49 6.63 3.13
C VAL A 109 -12.00 7.50 4.29
N ASN A 110 -10.68 7.64 4.45
CA ASN A 110 -10.13 8.48 5.50
C ASN A 110 -10.57 9.94 5.36
N LEU A 111 -10.50 10.49 4.14
CA LEU A 111 -10.88 11.86 3.83
C LEU A 111 -12.36 12.10 4.11
N ILE A 112 -13.25 11.22 3.60
CA ILE A 112 -14.70 11.36 3.75
C ILE A 112 -15.08 11.27 5.22
N PHE A 113 -14.59 10.26 5.96
CA PHE A 113 -14.97 10.08 7.35
C PHE A 113 -14.35 11.14 8.25
N SER A 114 -13.09 11.52 8.05
CA SER A 114 -12.49 12.65 8.77
C SER A 114 -13.28 13.94 8.51
N PHE A 115 -13.74 14.19 7.29
CA PHE A 115 -14.57 15.35 6.97
C PHE A 115 -15.93 15.31 7.68
N LEU A 116 -16.61 14.15 7.68
CA LEU A 116 -17.93 13.99 8.32
C LEU A 116 -17.86 14.12 9.84
N PHE A 117 -16.85 13.53 10.49
CA PHE A 117 -16.78 13.46 11.95
C PHE A 117 -16.02 14.64 12.59
N LEU A 118 -14.95 15.15 11.96
CA LEU A 118 -14.13 16.23 12.49
C LEU A 118 -14.53 17.59 11.93
N GLY A 119 -15.01 17.64 10.69
CA GLY A 119 -15.46 18.86 10.03
C GLY A 119 -14.32 19.65 9.39
N ASN A 120 -14.68 20.47 8.40
CA ASN A 120 -13.72 21.17 7.53
C ASN A 120 -12.72 22.04 8.29
N LYS A 121 -13.16 22.77 9.32
CA LYS A 121 -12.33 23.74 10.06
C LYS A 121 -11.10 23.09 10.69
N LEU A 122 -11.24 21.89 11.26
CA LEU A 122 -10.12 21.16 11.86
C LEU A 122 -9.17 20.63 10.79
N LEU A 123 -9.72 20.04 9.72
CA LEU A 123 -8.90 19.49 8.63
C LEU A 123 -8.06 20.56 7.92
N THR A 124 -8.61 21.77 7.76
CA THR A 124 -7.84 22.90 7.23
C THR A 124 -6.75 23.35 8.21
N ALA A 125 -7.02 23.34 9.51
CA ALA A 125 -6.07 23.79 10.52
C ALA A 125 -4.86 22.86 10.67
N THR A 126 -5.03 21.56 10.40
CA THR A 126 -3.96 20.54 10.49
C THR A 126 -3.33 20.20 9.14
N ASN A 127 -3.50 21.03 8.10
CA ASN A 127 -2.95 20.77 6.77
C ASN A 127 -3.34 19.40 6.17
N PHE A 128 -4.50 18.86 6.55
CA PHE A 128 -4.88 17.48 6.27
C PHE A 128 -5.02 17.19 4.78
N TYR A 129 -5.61 18.12 4.02
CA TYR A 129 -5.84 17.95 2.59
C TYR A 129 -4.53 17.87 1.79
N SER A 130 -3.57 18.74 2.07
CA SER A 130 -2.26 18.69 1.41
C SER A 130 -1.47 17.45 1.85
N GLY A 131 -1.57 17.09 3.14
CA GLY A 131 -0.98 15.87 3.68
C GLY A 131 -1.49 14.61 2.99
N ILE A 132 -2.81 14.46 2.81
CA ILE A 132 -3.39 13.30 2.12
C ILE A 132 -2.92 13.19 0.68
N LEU A 133 -2.78 14.30 -0.04
CA LEU A 133 -2.30 14.28 -1.43
C LEU A 133 -0.85 13.81 -1.53
N PHE A 134 0.02 14.30 -0.63
CA PHE A 134 1.39 13.80 -0.56
C PHE A 134 1.42 12.33 -0.15
N TYR A 135 0.61 11.97 0.83
CA TYR A 135 0.56 10.61 1.36
C TYR A 135 0.02 9.59 0.36
N LEU A 136 -0.84 10.00 -0.57
CA LEU A 136 -1.25 9.20 -1.73
C LEU A 136 -0.05 8.71 -2.53
N LEU A 137 0.90 9.60 -2.84
CA LEU A 137 2.10 9.25 -3.60
C LEU A 137 3.01 8.31 -2.78
N LEU A 138 3.20 8.60 -1.50
CA LEU A 138 4.04 7.78 -0.62
C LEU A 138 3.47 6.36 -0.46
N LEU A 139 2.18 6.25 -0.14
CA LEU A 139 1.51 4.95 -0.01
C LEU A 139 1.47 4.20 -1.34
N PHE A 140 1.30 4.91 -2.47
CA PHE A 140 1.40 4.29 -3.79
C PHE A 140 2.75 3.60 -3.98
N LEU A 141 3.87 4.27 -3.70
CA LEU A 141 5.21 3.69 -3.82
C LEU A 141 5.42 2.53 -2.85
N PHE A 142 4.94 2.66 -1.62
CA PHE A 142 5.04 1.63 -0.59
C PHE A 142 4.29 0.34 -1.00
N TYR A 143 3.01 0.45 -1.35
CA TYR A 143 2.23 -0.72 -1.77
C TYR A 143 2.68 -1.26 -3.13
N LEU A 144 3.21 -0.43 -4.02
CA LEU A 144 3.81 -0.89 -5.28
C LEU A 144 5.03 -1.78 -5.01
N THR A 145 5.85 -1.42 -4.03
CA THR A 145 6.99 -2.22 -3.56
C THR A 145 6.52 -3.59 -3.07
N ILE A 146 5.45 -3.64 -2.28
CA ILE A 146 4.82 -4.89 -1.83
C ILE A 146 4.31 -5.71 -3.04
N GLY A 147 3.69 -5.06 -4.02
CA GLY A 147 3.20 -5.70 -5.24
C GLY A 147 4.31 -6.35 -6.08
N PHE A 148 5.48 -5.71 -6.17
CA PHE A 148 6.65 -6.30 -6.82
C PHE A 148 7.27 -7.43 -6.01
N LEU A 149 7.34 -7.29 -4.68
CA LEU A 149 7.80 -8.36 -3.80
C LEU A 149 6.93 -9.62 -3.95
N PHE A 150 5.61 -9.46 -3.91
CA PHE A 150 4.66 -10.53 -4.18
C PHE A 150 4.94 -11.21 -5.52
N ARG A 151 5.22 -10.43 -6.56
CA ARG A 151 5.51 -10.96 -7.89
C ARG A 151 6.79 -11.77 -7.92
N ILE A 152 7.86 -11.27 -7.32
CA ILE A 152 9.14 -11.97 -7.19
C ILE A 152 8.93 -13.33 -6.52
N ILE A 153 8.24 -13.37 -5.38
CA ILE A 153 8.01 -14.61 -4.65
C ILE A 153 7.13 -15.56 -5.48
N TYR A 154 6.07 -15.06 -6.12
CA TYR A 154 5.21 -15.88 -6.98
C TYR A 154 5.98 -16.49 -8.16
N ASP A 155 6.86 -15.73 -8.80
CA ASP A 155 7.63 -16.23 -9.94
C ASP A 155 8.74 -17.22 -9.53
N ILE A 156 9.24 -17.15 -8.29
CA ILE A 156 10.19 -18.13 -7.73
C ILE A 156 9.48 -19.40 -7.28
N THR A 157 8.39 -19.26 -6.52
CA THR A 157 7.73 -20.36 -5.81
C THR A 157 6.70 -21.13 -6.63
N ALA A 158 6.25 -20.54 -7.74
CA ALA A 158 5.13 -21.03 -8.53
C ALA A 158 3.79 -21.17 -7.79
N SER A 159 3.68 -20.65 -6.56
CA SER A 159 2.53 -20.87 -5.70
C SER A 159 1.93 -19.55 -5.22
N ILE A 160 0.65 -19.35 -5.51
CA ILE A 160 -0.10 -18.18 -5.05
C ILE A 160 -0.13 -18.13 -3.52
N GLY A 161 -0.38 -19.27 -2.87
CA GLY A 161 -0.45 -19.35 -1.41
C GLY A 161 0.87 -18.98 -0.74
N GLN A 162 1.99 -19.49 -1.26
CA GLN A 162 3.32 -19.15 -0.74
C GLN A 162 3.65 -17.66 -0.99
N ALA A 163 3.29 -17.11 -2.15
CA ALA A 163 3.49 -15.69 -2.44
C ALA A 163 2.72 -14.78 -1.48
N LEU A 164 1.48 -15.13 -1.12
CA LEU A 164 0.69 -14.38 -0.13
C LEU A 164 1.33 -14.45 1.26
N ILE A 165 1.65 -15.65 1.74
CA ILE A 165 2.18 -15.88 3.09
C ILE A 165 3.56 -15.25 3.25
N PHE A 166 4.50 -15.55 2.34
CA PHE A 166 5.85 -15.02 2.43
C PHE A 166 5.91 -13.52 2.13
N GLY A 167 5.05 -13.00 1.26
CA GLY A 167 4.94 -11.56 1.02
C GLY A 167 4.50 -10.81 2.28
N ALA A 168 3.46 -11.29 2.96
CA ALA A 168 3.01 -10.70 4.23
C ALA A 168 4.04 -10.88 5.34
N PHE A 169 4.62 -12.08 5.46
CA PHE A 169 5.66 -12.37 6.46
C PHE A 169 6.90 -11.49 6.28
N ALA A 170 7.35 -11.28 5.05
CA ALA A 170 8.48 -10.39 4.77
C ALA A 170 8.20 -8.95 5.23
N MET A 171 7.00 -8.42 4.99
CA MET A 171 6.63 -7.09 5.46
C MET A 171 6.54 -7.00 6.98
N CYS A 172 5.99 -8.02 7.64
CA CYS A 172 6.00 -8.10 9.11
C CYS A 172 7.44 -8.11 9.65
N LEU A 173 8.32 -8.87 9.02
CA LEU A 173 9.72 -8.98 9.42
C LEU A 173 10.47 -7.66 9.20
N PHE A 174 10.25 -6.99 8.06
CA PHE A 174 10.83 -5.66 7.81
C PHE A 174 10.33 -4.62 8.82
N TYR A 175 9.04 -4.65 9.17
CA TYR A 175 8.50 -3.79 10.23
C TYR A 175 9.14 -4.07 11.58
N LEU A 176 9.31 -5.34 11.96
CA LEU A 176 9.95 -5.70 13.23
C LEU A 176 11.43 -5.31 13.28
N ILE A 177 12.17 -5.49 12.19
CA ILE A 177 13.57 -5.04 12.09
C ILE A 177 13.63 -3.52 12.25
N ASP A 178 12.79 -2.79 11.54
CA ASP A 178 12.76 -1.32 11.61
C ASP A 178 12.44 -0.83 13.04
N TRP A 179 11.47 -1.48 13.69
CA TRP A 179 11.03 -1.13 15.04
C TRP A 179 12.04 -1.50 16.13
N ILE A 180 12.62 -2.70 16.07
CA ILE A 180 13.45 -3.27 17.16
C ILE A 180 14.92 -2.91 16.99
N ILE A 181 15.44 -2.94 15.76
CA ILE A 181 16.89 -2.88 15.51
C ILE A 181 17.32 -1.45 15.16
N LEU A 182 16.52 -0.74 14.37
CA LEU A 182 16.91 0.56 13.85
C LEU A 182 16.43 1.73 14.72
N GLU A 183 15.56 1.48 15.70
CA GLU A 183 15.06 2.45 16.70
C GLU A 183 14.67 3.84 16.12
N GLY A 184 14.26 3.90 14.84
CA GLY A 184 13.98 5.15 14.14
C GLY A 184 15.20 6.06 13.89
N LEU A 185 16.43 5.60 14.14
CA LEU A 185 17.67 6.36 13.91
C LEU A 185 18.02 6.52 12.42
N TYR A 186 17.53 5.61 11.57
CA TYR A 186 17.81 5.63 10.13
C TYR A 186 16.55 5.87 9.32
N TRP A 187 16.68 6.70 8.28
CA TRP A 187 15.63 6.93 7.29
C TRP A 187 15.43 5.69 6.42
N THR A 188 14.65 4.73 6.91
CA THR A 188 14.21 3.58 6.12
C THR A 188 12.95 3.90 5.34
N PRO A 189 12.68 3.20 4.22
CA PRO A 189 11.43 3.35 3.49
C PRO A 189 10.19 3.14 4.37
N LEU A 190 10.27 2.28 5.40
CA LEU A 190 9.19 2.09 6.36
C LEU A 190 9.01 3.29 7.27
N HIS A 191 10.09 3.81 7.87
CA HIS A 191 10.01 4.95 8.78
C HIS A 191 9.41 6.20 8.11
N THR A 192 9.64 6.37 6.80
CA THR A 192 9.04 7.49 6.04
C THR A 192 7.51 7.47 6.02
N LEU A 193 6.85 6.34 6.30
CA LEU A 193 5.39 6.28 6.38
C LEU A 193 4.81 7.08 7.57
N ASN A 194 5.60 7.38 8.60
CA ASN A 194 5.21 8.27 9.69
C ASN A 194 5.15 9.75 9.26
N PHE A 195 5.64 10.08 8.07
CA PHE A 195 5.71 11.45 7.60
C PHE A 195 4.34 12.13 7.48
N PHE A 196 3.25 11.36 7.39
CA PHE A 196 1.91 11.95 7.46
C PHE A 196 1.64 12.61 8.81
N ASP A 197 2.05 12.00 9.93
CA ASP A 197 1.92 12.61 11.25
C ASP A 197 2.76 13.90 11.36
N LEU A 198 4.02 13.85 10.91
CA LEU A 198 4.89 15.03 10.86
C LEU A 198 4.29 16.16 10.01
N TRP A 199 3.66 15.83 8.88
CA TRP A 199 2.99 16.80 8.02
C TRP A 199 1.77 17.42 8.68
N LEU A 200 0.99 16.64 9.42
CA LEU A 200 -0.17 17.16 10.14
C LEU A 200 0.24 18.10 11.29
N GLN A 201 1.38 17.83 11.94
CA GLN A 201 1.92 18.63 13.04
C GLN A 201 2.58 19.92 12.56
N ASN A 202 3.47 19.81 11.57
CA ASN A 202 4.36 20.91 11.17
C ASN A 202 3.95 21.58 9.85
N GLY A 203 2.98 21.01 9.14
CA GLY A 203 2.57 21.46 7.81
C GLY A 203 3.51 20.99 6.69
N PRO A 204 3.44 21.62 5.51
CA PRO A 204 4.23 21.22 4.34
C PRO A 204 5.75 21.37 4.53
N MET A 205 6.43 20.26 4.76
CA MET A 205 7.90 20.19 4.88
C MET A 205 8.54 19.90 3.51
N ILE A 206 8.52 20.89 2.61
CA ILE A 206 8.92 20.71 1.20
C ILE A 206 10.38 20.25 1.07
N SER A 207 11.28 20.72 1.94
CA SER A 207 12.69 20.33 1.97
C SER A 207 12.91 18.86 2.31
N GLU A 208 11.98 18.23 3.02
CA GLU A 208 12.08 16.84 3.47
C GLU A 208 11.53 15.84 2.43
N ILE A 209 10.75 16.32 1.46
CA ILE A 209 10.13 15.51 0.42
C ILE A 209 11.14 14.58 -0.31
N PRO A 210 12.33 15.05 -0.75
CA PRO A 210 13.28 14.17 -1.42
C PRO A 210 13.77 13.02 -0.54
N TYR A 211 13.99 13.28 0.76
CA TYR A 211 14.45 12.27 1.71
C TYR A 211 13.39 11.21 1.99
N VAL A 212 12.10 11.57 1.86
CA VAL A 212 10.98 10.64 1.95
C VAL A 212 10.79 9.84 0.66
N LEU A 213 10.75 10.51 -0.49
CA LEU A 213 10.37 9.88 -1.76
C LEU A 213 11.50 9.09 -2.42
N ILE A 214 12.75 9.57 -2.38
CA ILE A 214 13.86 8.92 -3.09
C ILE A 214 14.06 7.46 -2.61
N PRO A 215 14.09 7.15 -1.30
CA PRO A 215 14.24 5.77 -0.84
C PRO A 215 13.09 4.85 -1.30
N ASN A 216 11.86 5.36 -1.27
CA ASN A 216 10.68 4.61 -1.72
C ASN A 216 10.70 4.35 -3.24
N VAL A 217 11.06 5.37 -4.04
CA VAL A 217 11.23 5.23 -5.49
C VAL A 217 12.35 4.25 -5.81
N ALA A 218 13.50 4.36 -5.12
CA ALA A 218 14.65 3.48 -5.32
C ALA A 218 14.29 2.03 -5.00
N THR A 219 13.58 1.79 -3.89
CA THR A 219 13.16 0.43 -3.49
C THR A 219 12.19 -0.16 -4.50
N ALA A 220 11.19 0.61 -4.95
CA ALA A 220 10.25 0.17 -5.98
C ALA A 220 10.96 -0.13 -7.32
N LEU A 221 11.93 0.69 -7.72
CA LEU A 221 12.73 0.49 -8.93
C LEU A 221 13.59 -0.78 -8.84
N ILE A 222 14.28 -1.00 -7.72
CA ILE A 222 15.10 -2.20 -7.49
C ILE A 222 14.23 -3.46 -7.58
N LEU A 223 13.09 -3.50 -6.89
CA LEU A 223 12.19 -4.65 -6.95
C LEU A 223 11.56 -4.84 -8.33
N TYR A 224 11.26 -3.77 -9.06
CA TYR A 224 10.81 -3.85 -10.44
C TYR A 224 11.86 -4.54 -11.33
N LEU A 225 13.12 -4.12 -11.25
CA LEU A 225 14.22 -4.70 -12.03
C LEU A 225 14.45 -6.17 -11.67
N LEU A 226 14.41 -6.52 -10.38
CA LEU A 226 14.50 -7.90 -9.91
C LEU A 226 13.32 -8.75 -10.42
N SER A 227 12.10 -8.24 -10.32
CA SER A 227 10.89 -8.91 -10.81
C SER A 227 10.96 -9.17 -12.32
N SER A 228 11.40 -8.18 -13.10
CA SER A 228 11.58 -8.31 -14.55
C SER A 228 12.62 -9.39 -14.90
N ASN A 229 13.77 -9.37 -14.24
CA ASN A 229 14.85 -10.34 -14.47
C ASN A 229 14.42 -11.79 -14.16
N ILE A 230 13.70 -11.99 -13.04
CA ILE A 230 13.19 -13.31 -12.65
C ILE A 230 12.13 -13.79 -13.63
N PHE A 231 11.20 -12.91 -14.02
CA PHE A 231 10.14 -13.25 -14.96
C PHE A 231 10.68 -13.66 -16.34
N ILE A 232 11.70 -12.96 -16.86
CA ILE A 232 12.29 -13.29 -18.17
C ILE A 232 12.95 -14.67 -18.16
N LYS A 233 13.63 -15.02 -17.06
CA LYS A 233 14.33 -16.30 -16.87
C LYS A 233 13.42 -17.46 -16.51
N LYS A 234 12.15 -17.20 -16.20
CA LYS A 234 11.16 -18.21 -15.81
C LYS A 234 10.97 -19.26 -16.91
N ASP A 235 11.00 -20.52 -16.51
CA ASP A 235 10.54 -21.64 -17.34
C ASP A 235 9.04 -21.83 -17.14
N PHE A 236 8.29 -21.83 -18.24
CA PHE A 236 6.82 -21.88 -18.22
C PHE A 236 6.28 -23.31 -18.26
N TYR A 237 7.11 -24.31 -18.61
CA TYR A 237 6.68 -25.71 -18.74
C TYR A 237 6.57 -26.46 -17.40
N SER A 238 7.20 -25.98 -16.33
CA SER A 238 7.16 -26.60 -15.00
C SER A 238 5.92 -26.26 -14.17
N TYR A 239 5.05 -25.36 -14.66
CA TYR A 239 3.91 -24.79 -13.93
C TYR A 239 2.57 -25.52 -14.15
N GLU A 240 2.59 -26.68 -14.81
CA GLU A 240 1.40 -27.44 -15.22
C GLU A 240 1.10 -28.67 -14.34
N LYS A 241 1.53 -28.66 -13.07
CA LYS A 241 1.17 -29.70 -12.09
C LYS A 241 0.18 -29.21 -11.05
#